data_AF-A0A1B8S0T9-F1
#
_entry.id   AF-A0A1B8S0T9-F1
#
_cell.length_a   1.000
_cell.length_b   1.000
_cell.length_c   1.000
_cell.angle_alpha   90.00
_cell.angle_beta   90.00
_cell.angle_gamma   90.00
#
_symmetry.space_group_name_H-M   'P 1'
#
loop_
_entity.id
_entity.type
_entity.pdbx_description
1 polymer ?
#
loop_
_entity_poly.entity_id
_entity_poly.type
_entity_poly.pdbx_seq_one_letter_code
_entity_poly.pdbx_strand_id
1 'polypeptide(L)'
;MAGRNHYITVEAQRIMERFPEVYGPPPWSIKKTSLAWGFACGEGWYPLIERLSADLADIIREDGLTRFRAQQVKQKLGELRFYARGGNERSAYRIAQAQMEAAKTCEHCGTRPAQKKSLGGWLTTTCDTCAVRLLRSRS
;
A
#
# COMPACT_ATOMS: atom_id res chain seq x y z
N MET A 1 -15.07 5.91 23.25
CA MET A 1 -14.68 4.57 22.78
C MET A 1 -14.49 4.63 21.27
N ALA A 2 -13.25 4.70 20.80
CA ALA A 2 -12.96 4.77 19.36
C ALA A 2 -13.43 3.45 18.72
N GLY A 3 -14.42 3.54 17.84
CA GLY A 3 -14.96 2.37 17.15
C GLY A 3 -13.83 1.63 16.43
N ARG A 4 -13.71 0.32 16.69
CA ARG A 4 -12.81 -0.57 15.95
C ARG A 4 -13.07 -0.38 14.46
N ASN A 5 -12.08 0.12 13.73
CA ASN A 5 -12.21 0.31 12.30
C ASN A 5 -12.00 -1.04 11.61
N HIS A 6 -13.06 -1.85 11.54
CA HIS A 6 -13.06 -3.22 10.98
C HIS A 6 -12.55 -3.35 9.54
N TYR A 7 -12.29 -2.23 8.86
CA TYR A 7 -11.79 -2.20 7.49
C TYR A 7 -10.26 -2.16 7.40
N ILE A 8 -9.57 -1.78 8.48
CA ILE A 8 -8.10 -1.75 8.51
C ILE A 8 -7.62 -3.08 9.07
N THR A 9 -6.81 -3.80 8.29
CA THR A 9 -6.13 -5.01 8.78
C THR A 9 -5.17 -4.64 9.92
N VAL A 10 -4.90 -5.59 10.82
CA VAL A 10 -3.98 -5.37 11.95
C VAL A 10 -2.61 -4.90 11.46
N GLU A 11 -2.10 -5.49 10.39
CA GLU A 11 -0.80 -5.10 9.82
C GLU A 11 -0.83 -3.73 9.14
N ALA A 12 -1.89 -3.37 8.40
CA ALA A 12 -1.99 -2.04 7.83
C ALA A 12 -2.08 -0.97 8.93
N GLN A 13 -2.83 -1.25 10.00
CA GLN A 13 -2.92 -0.36 11.16
C GLN A 13 -1.54 -0.19 11.82
N ARG A 14 -0.83 -1.30 12.08
CA ARG A 14 0.54 -1.28 12.63
C ARG A 14 1.48 -0.40 11.81
N ILE A 15 1.48 -0.55 10.48
CA ILE A 15 2.32 0.25 9.59
C ILE A 15 1.91 1.73 9.66
N MET A 16 0.61 2.03 9.59
CA MET A 16 0.13 3.41 9.58
C MET A 16 0.40 4.14 10.90
N GLU A 17 0.26 3.46 12.03
CA GLU A 17 0.57 4.00 13.37
C GLU A 17 2.08 4.18 13.58
N ARG A 18 2.90 3.33 12.95
CA ARG A 18 4.36 3.42 12.99
C ARG A 18 4.91 4.63 12.24
N PHE A 19 4.24 5.07 11.17
CA PHE A 19 4.67 6.20 10.34
C PHE A 19 3.65 7.34 10.30
N PRO A 20 3.41 8.03 11.44
CA PRO A 20 2.42 9.10 11.53
C PRO A 20 2.80 10.31 10.67
N GLU A 21 4.06 10.55 10.34
CA GLU A 21 4.48 11.58 9.37
C GLU A 21 3.97 11.29 7.94
N VAL A 22 3.82 10.02 7.58
CA VAL A 22 3.32 9.60 6.26
C VAL A 22 1.79 9.59 6.25
N TYR A 23 1.16 8.95 7.24
CA TYR A 23 -0.29 8.67 7.24
C TYR A 23 -1.11 9.63 8.12
N GLY A 24 -0.42 10.38 8.97
CA GLY A 24 -0.96 11.18 10.07
C GLY A 24 -1.54 10.35 11.21
N PRO A 25 -1.81 10.99 12.35
CA PRO A 25 -2.24 10.29 13.55
C PRO A 25 -3.67 9.74 13.39
N PRO A 26 -4.00 8.64 14.09
CA PRO A 26 -5.37 8.17 14.23
C PRO A 26 -6.24 9.18 15.00
N PRO A 27 -7.58 9.09 14.92
CA PRO A 27 -8.33 8.12 14.13
C PRO A 27 -8.45 8.52 12.65
N TRP A 28 -8.27 7.56 11.75
CA TRP A 28 -8.57 7.73 10.32
C TRP A 28 -10.07 7.55 10.09
N SER A 29 -10.79 8.66 9.91
CA SER A 29 -12.23 8.66 9.63
C SER A 29 -12.52 8.63 8.14
N ILE A 30 -13.51 7.85 7.72
CA ILE A 30 -14.00 7.78 6.33
C ILE A 30 -14.44 9.14 5.76
N LYS A 31 -14.83 10.09 6.62
CA LYS A 31 -15.21 11.46 6.22
C LYS A 31 -14.00 12.32 5.84
N LYS A 32 -12.79 11.92 6.27
CA LYS A 32 -11.57 12.73 6.14
C LYS A 32 -10.53 12.11 5.21
N THR A 33 -10.46 10.79 5.11
CA THR A 33 -9.40 10.12 4.37
C THR A 33 -9.79 8.72 3.92
N SER A 34 -9.29 8.32 2.74
CA SER A 34 -9.42 6.94 2.26
C SER A 34 -8.55 5.96 3.05
N LEU A 35 -7.60 6.44 3.86
CA LEU A 35 -6.82 5.62 4.79
C LEU A 35 -7.69 4.94 5.86
N ALA A 36 -8.92 5.42 6.08
CA ALA A 36 -9.89 4.75 6.94
C ALA A 36 -10.27 3.33 6.47
N TRP A 37 -9.92 2.96 5.23
CA TRP A 37 -10.08 1.61 4.67
C TRP A 37 -8.76 0.81 4.68
N GLY A 38 -7.71 1.33 5.32
CA GLY A 38 -6.38 0.71 5.31
C GLY A 38 -5.73 0.72 3.94
N PHE A 39 -4.99 -0.35 3.64
CA PHE A 39 -4.40 -0.56 2.32
C PHE A 39 -5.29 -1.46 1.49
N ALA A 40 -5.87 -0.92 0.43
CA ALA A 40 -6.75 -1.65 -0.49
C ALA A 40 -5.94 -2.44 -1.53
N CYS A 41 -5.05 -3.31 -1.04
CA CYS A 41 -4.22 -4.25 -1.80
C CYS A 41 -3.93 -5.48 -0.92
N GLY A 42 -3.40 -6.55 -1.53
CA GLY A 42 -3.00 -7.74 -0.78
C GLY A 42 -1.83 -7.51 0.19
N GLU A 43 -1.82 -8.28 1.28
CA GLU A 43 -0.81 -8.21 2.35
C GLU A 43 0.60 -8.59 1.88
N GLY A 44 0.72 -9.28 0.75
CA GLY A 44 2.02 -9.58 0.14
C GLY A 44 2.84 -8.33 -0.22
N TRP A 45 2.18 -7.18 -0.42
CA TRP A 45 2.88 -5.91 -0.63
C TRP A 45 3.15 -5.12 0.65
N TYR A 46 2.68 -5.55 1.81
CA TYR A 46 2.84 -4.78 3.06
C TYR A 46 4.30 -4.61 3.47
N PRO A 47 5.20 -5.60 3.36
CA PRO A 47 6.61 -5.39 3.66
C PRO A 47 7.27 -4.33 2.76
N LEU A 48 6.85 -4.25 1.49
CA LEU A 48 7.31 -3.23 0.55
C LEU A 48 6.75 -1.85 0.92
N ILE A 49 5.47 -1.78 1.25
CA ILE A 49 4.82 -0.54 1.70
C ILE A 49 5.48 -0.04 3.00
N GLU A 50 5.81 -0.94 3.94
CA GLU A 50 6.49 -0.58 5.18
C GLU A 50 7.88 0.01 4.92
N ARG A 51 8.68 -0.59 4.04
CA ARG A 51 9.98 -0.02 3.62
C ARG A 51 9.81 1.33 2.93
N LEU A 52 8.84 1.45 2.03
CA LEU A 52 8.53 2.74 1.39
C LEU A 52 8.15 3.80 2.43
N SER A 53 7.38 3.45 3.45
CA SER A 53 6.96 4.38 4.49
C SER A 53 8.11 4.84 5.36
N ALA A 54 9.05 3.96 5.71
CA ALA A 54 10.27 4.34 6.40
C ALA A 54 11.10 5.35 5.57
N ASP A 55 11.32 5.03 4.29
CA ASP A 55 12.10 5.93 3.43
C ASP A 55 11.39 7.27 3.19
N LEU A 56 10.06 7.28 3.09
CA LEU A 56 9.28 8.51 3.01
C LEU A 56 9.36 9.33 4.31
N ALA A 57 9.32 8.68 5.47
CA ALA A 57 9.47 9.36 6.76
C ALA A 57 10.81 10.10 6.85
N ASP A 58 11.89 9.46 6.41
CA ASP A 58 13.21 10.08 6.35
C ASP A 58 13.25 11.24 5.34
N ILE A 59 12.71 11.06 4.14
CA ILE A 59 12.62 12.13 3.13
C ILE A 59 11.82 13.33 3.66
N ILE A 60 10.69 13.08 4.34
CA ILE A 60 9.85 14.14 4.91
C ILE A 60 10.62 14.95 5.95
N ARG A 61 11.36 14.27 6.83
CA ARG A 61 12.17 14.88 7.88
C ARG A 61 13.34 15.68 7.29
N GLU A 62 14.08 15.09 6.36
CA GLU A 62 15.28 15.69 5.76
C GLU A 62 14.98 16.88 4.88
N ASP A 63 13.92 16.78 4.06
CA ASP A 63 13.58 17.79 3.08
C ASP A 63 12.53 18.80 3.63
N GLY A 64 12.14 18.67 4.91
CA GLY A 64 11.21 19.59 5.58
C GLY A 64 9.79 19.57 5.02
N LEU A 65 9.29 18.42 4.56
CA LEU A 65 8.00 18.29 3.85
C LEU A 65 6.80 18.28 4.81
N THR A 66 6.59 19.36 5.54
CA THR A 66 5.56 19.49 6.60
C THR A 66 4.11 19.26 6.13
N ARG A 67 3.85 19.36 4.82
CA ARG A 67 2.52 19.14 4.21
C ARG A 67 2.36 17.75 3.60
N PHE A 68 3.39 16.90 3.67
CA PHE A 68 3.32 15.56 3.12
C PHE A 68 2.20 14.77 3.79
N ARG A 69 1.40 14.07 2.98
CA ARG A 69 0.37 13.17 3.49
C ARG A 69 0.02 12.11 2.45
N ALA A 70 0.08 10.84 2.83
CA ALA A 70 -0.54 9.75 2.09
C ALA A 70 -2.07 9.94 2.10
N GLN A 71 -2.69 9.76 0.93
CA GLN A 71 -4.13 9.88 0.74
C GLN A 71 -4.79 8.52 0.57
N GLN A 72 -4.12 7.61 -0.16
CA GLN A 72 -4.63 6.28 -0.44
C GLN A 72 -3.50 5.35 -0.88
N VAL A 73 -3.51 4.11 -0.40
CA VAL A 73 -2.68 3.01 -0.89
C VAL A 73 -3.61 1.92 -1.39
N LYS A 74 -3.49 1.56 -2.67
CA LYS A 74 -4.36 0.56 -3.28
C LYS A 74 -3.71 -0.18 -4.43
N GLN A 75 -4.30 -1.30 -4.78
CA GLN A 75 -4.12 -1.89 -6.10
C GLN A 75 -5.04 -1.20 -7.11
N LYS A 76 -4.54 -1.01 -8.34
CA LYS A 76 -5.34 -0.60 -9.50
C LYS A 76 -4.76 -1.23 -10.76
N LEU A 77 -5.58 -2.01 -11.49
CA LEU A 77 -5.20 -2.67 -12.76
C LEU A 77 -3.92 -3.52 -12.67
N GLY A 78 -3.78 -4.23 -11.55
CA GLY A 78 -2.64 -5.10 -11.26
C GLY A 78 -1.44 -4.41 -10.65
N GLU A 79 -1.49 -3.11 -10.38
CA GLU A 79 -0.32 -2.35 -9.92
C GLU A 79 -0.59 -1.67 -8.58
N LEU A 80 0.47 -1.54 -7.78
CA LEU A 80 0.45 -0.69 -6.59
C LEU A 80 0.28 0.77 -7.01
N ARG A 81 -0.56 1.49 -6.26
CA ARG A 81 -0.72 2.94 -6.33
C ARG A 81 -0.61 3.53 -4.93
N PHE A 82 0.35 4.43 -4.77
CA PHE A 82 0.55 5.21 -3.54
C PHE A 82 0.28 6.67 -3.85
N TYR A 83 -0.90 7.16 -3.50
CA TYR A 83 -1.26 8.57 -3.70
C TYR A 83 -0.86 9.38 -2.47
N ALA A 84 -0.07 10.42 -2.69
CA ALA A 84 0.33 11.38 -1.66
C ALA A 84 0.14 12.82 -2.17
N ARG A 85 0.12 13.77 -1.25
CA ARG A 85 0.18 15.21 -1.52
C ARG A 85 1.32 15.84 -0.72
N GLY A 86 1.79 17.01 -1.14
CA GLY A 86 2.81 17.77 -0.40
C GLY A 86 4.20 17.15 -0.43
N GLY A 87 4.48 16.28 -1.40
CA GLY A 87 5.81 15.71 -1.66
C GLY A 87 6.62 16.52 -2.67
N ASN A 88 7.86 16.07 -2.86
CA ASN A 88 8.82 16.58 -3.84
C ASN A 88 9.30 15.46 -4.79
N GLU A 89 10.25 15.78 -5.67
CA GLU A 89 10.82 14.84 -6.64
C GLU A 89 11.43 13.59 -5.97
N ARG A 90 12.14 13.75 -4.84
CA ARG A 90 12.76 12.63 -4.11
C ARG A 90 11.71 11.65 -3.60
N SER A 91 10.65 12.16 -2.99
CA SER A 91 9.52 11.35 -2.52
C SER A 91 8.77 10.67 -3.69
N ALA A 92 8.57 11.40 -4.81
CA ALA A 92 7.90 10.87 -5.99
C ALA A 92 8.71 9.75 -6.66
N TYR A 93 10.03 9.94 -6.76
CA TYR A 93 10.96 8.93 -7.25
C TYR A 93 10.93 7.68 -6.38
N ARG A 94 10.97 7.84 -5.06
CA ARG A 94 10.95 6.70 -4.14
C ARG A 94 9.64 5.90 -4.21
N ILE A 95 8.51 6.58 -4.37
CA ILE A 95 7.21 5.96 -4.64
C ILE A 95 7.25 5.20 -5.97
N ALA A 96 7.80 5.79 -7.03
CA ALA A 96 7.91 5.13 -8.33
C ALA A 96 8.73 3.83 -8.26
N GLN A 97 9.86 3.84 -7.56
CA GLN A 97 10.67 2.63 -7.33
C GLN A 97 9.88 1.53 -6.62
N ALA A 98 9.13 1.86 -5.56
CA ALA A 98 8.27 0.91 -4.88
C ALA A 98 7.18 0.33 -5.79
N GLN A 99 6.58 1.14 -6.67
CA GLN A 99 5.59 0.63 -7.64
C GLN A 99 6.23 -0.32 -8.66
N MET A 100 7.47 -0.05 -9.11
CA MET A 100 8.22 -0.94 -10.00
C MET A 100 8.59 -2.26 -9.33
N GLU A 101 8.96 -2.23 -8.06
CA GLU A 101 9.24 -3.43 -7.26
C GLU A 101 7.96 -4.26 -7.03
N ALA A 102 6.84 -3.59 -6.72
CA ALA A 102 5.53 -4.23 -6.54
C ALA A 102 5.05 -4.91 -7.83
N ALA A 103 5.33 -4.32 -9.00
CA ALA A 103 5.00 -4.89 -10.30
C ALA A 103 5.69 -6.24 -10.60
N LYS A 104 6.71 -6.60 -9.81
CA LYS A 104 7.46 -7.88 -9.90
C LYS A 104 7.25 -8.78 -8.68
N THR A 105 6.46 -8.32 -7.69
CA THR A 105 6.28 -8.99 -6.40
C THR A 105 4.83 -9.44 -6.26
N CYS A 106 4.60 -10.68 -5.82
CA CYS A 106 3.24 -11.20 -5.67
C CYS A 106 2.45 -10.40 -4.63
N GLU A 107 1.32 -9.80 -5.06
CA GLU A 107 0.40 -9.03 -4.20
C GLU A 107 -0.11 -9.84 -3.00
N HIS A 108 -0.18 -11.18 -3.12
CA HIS A 108 -0.81 -12.02 -2.11
C HIS A 108 0.18 -12.64 -1.12
N CYS A 109 1.37 -13.04 -1.58
CA CYS A 109 2.35 -13.72 -0.72
C CYS A 109 3.63 -12.93 -0.47
N GLY A 110 3.94 -11.92 -1.27
CA GLY A 110 5.11 -11.05 -1.10
C GLY A 110 6.48 -11.70 -1.35
N THR A 111 6.54 -13.03 -1.42
CA THR A 111 7.81 -13.80 -1.40
C THR A 111 8.24 -14.34 -2.75
N ARG A 112 7.34 -14.42 -3.73
CA ARG A 112 7.63 -15.00 -5.05
C ARG A 112 7.60 -13.92 -6.12
N PRO A 113 8.48 -14.03 -7.14
CA PRO A 113 8.34 -13.26 -8.36
C PRO A 113 6.94 -13.41 -8.94
N ALA A 114 6.42 -12.31 -9.45
CA ALA A 114 5.08 -12.24 -9.98
C ALA A 114 5.04 -11.43 -11.26
N GLN A 115 3.97 -11.65 -12.01
CA GLN A 115 3.68 -10.96 -13.26
C GLN A 115 2.22 -10.52 -13.21
N LYS A 116 1.89 -9.49 -13.96
CA LYS A 116 0.49 -9.08 -14.15
C LYS A 116 -0.27 -10.17 -14.88
N LYS A 117 -1.42 -10.57 -14.34
CA LYS A 117 -2.30 -11.62 -14.87
C LYS A 117 -3.75 -11.16 -14.82
N SER A 118 -4.55 -11.64 -15.76
CA SER A 118 -6.02 -11.55 -15.70
C SER A 118 -6.57 -12.84 -15.12
N LEU A 119 -7.17 -12.76 -13.93
CA LEU A 119 -7.82 -13.89 -13.28
C LEU A 119 -9.32 -13.59 -13.21
N GLY A 120 -10.12 -14.26 -14.05
CA GLY A 120 -11.57 -14.06 -14.11
C GLY A 120 -11.96 -12.58 -14.33
N GLY A 121 -11.30 -11.91 -15.28
CA GLY A 121 -11.54 -10.49 -15.59
C GLY A 121 -10.90 -9.47 -14.63
N TRP A 122 -10.23 -9.93 -13.56
CA TRP A 122 -9.52 -9.05 -12.63
C TRP A 122 -8.02 -9.06 -12.90
N LEU A 123 -7.43 -7.89 -13.13
CA LEU A 123 -5.98 -7.75 -13.25
C LEU A 123 -5.32 -7.72 -11.87
N THR A 124 -4.32 -8.58 -11.64
CA THR A 124 -3.52 -8.63 -10.41
C THR A 124 -2.07 -9.01 -10.75
N THR A 125 -1.10 -8.56 -9.95
CA THR A 125 0.29 -9.02 -10.05
C THR A 125 0.51 -10.15 -9.05
N THR A 126 0.56 -11.39 -9.56
CA THR A 126 0.56 -12.58 -8.71
C THR A 126 1.41 -13.72 -9.27
N CYS A 127 2.02 -14.50 -8.37
CA CYS A 127 2.78 -15.71 -8.74
C CYS A 127 1.84 -16.85 -9.17
N ASP A 128 2.35 -17.88 -9.86
CA ASP A 128 1.53 -19.00 -10.34
C ASP A 128 0.81 -19.73 -9.22
N THR A 129 1.49 -20.01 -8.10
CA THR A 129 0.90 -20.69 -6.94
C THR A 129 -0.30 -19.95 -6.38
N CYS A 130 -0.20 -18.62 -6.22
CA CYS A 130 -1.30 -17.80 -5.73
C CYS A 130 -2.41 -17.68 -6.78
N ALA A 131 -2.06 -17.58 -8.07
CA ALA A 131 -3.04 -17.54 -9.16
C ALA A 131 -3.95 -18.78 -9.15
N VAL A 132 -3.39 -19.99 -9.02
CA VAL A 132 -4.16 -21.24 -8.93
C VAL A 132 -5.12 -21.21 -7.75
N ARG A 133 -4.68 -20.74 -6.58
CA ARG A 133 -5.54 -20.61 -5.39
C ARG A 133 -6.70 -19.64 -5.61
N LEU A 134 -6.43 -18.48 -6.22
CA LEU A 134 -7.43 -17.42 -6.46
C LEU A 134 -8.49 -17.83 -7.48
N LEU A 135 -8.11 -18.60 -8.50
CA LEU A 135 -9.06 -19.13 -9.48
C LEU A 135 -10.02 -20.13 -8.84
N ARG A 136 -9.53 -20.99 -7.94
CA ARG A 136 -10.34 -21.97 -7.21
C ARG A 136 -11.33 -21.33 -6.23
N SER A 137 -10.96 -20.22 -5.58
CA SER A 137 -11.86 -19.51 -4.66
C SER A 137 -12.98 -18.71 -5.35
N ARG A 138 -12.95 -18.62 -6.68
CA ARG A 138 -13.95 -17.91 -7.51
C ARG A 138 -14.85 -18.85 -8.31
N SER A 139 -14.64 -20.16 -8.16
CA SER A 139 -15.49 -21.23 -8.72
C SER A 139 -16.51 -21.64 -7.67
#